data_AF-A0A954IN57-F1
#
_entry.id   AF-A0A954IN57-F1
#
_cell.length_a   1.000
_cell.length_b   1.000
_cell.length_c   1.000
_cell.angle_alpha   90.00
_cell.angle_beta   90.00
_cell.angle_gamma   90.00
#
_symmetry.space_group_name_H-M   'P 1'
#
loop_
_entity.id
_entity.type
_entity.pdbx_description
1 polymer ?
#
loop_
_entity_poly.entity_id
_entity_poly.type
_entity_poly.pdbx_seq_one_letter_code
_entity_poly.pdbx_strand_id
1 'polypeptide(L)'
;YSPQNSANSIDARLERAFTYEVANFNPVANNPNFPLYFYYAVERAFALSDKQQIAGRDWYEAYGDGLASMQGEDGSWNSPRNGKVVGTAFALLYYMRSTGEIISKLLKGGRLKGGHDLFGKKKDEVPSDIGQLMNDITQKIPWETLDEQGVEFTNELIRSIESVDDPSVWVGRKEELRTLSQHPDASIRAAMFIAIGDTGDFALIPVLLKGLRDVNVDTAAEAQRALCKLSRRPNGFGLAANAFDGMDIRTMTDQEKLTTANIWRDRTFKAWSEWYYSVRPYEDRDGLEDLLGGVK
;
A
#
# COMPACT_ATOMS: atom_id res chain seq x y z
N TYR A 1 -19.54 -29.73 2.60
CA TYR A 1 -18.18 -30.31 2.65
C TYR A 1 -17.92 -30.73 4.09
N SER A 2 -17.65 -32.00 4.35
CA SER A 2 -17.28 -32.49 5.69
C SER A 2 -15.78 -32.76 5.69
N PRO A 3 -14.97 -31.96 6.39
CA PRO A 3 -13.52 -32.15 6.39
C PRO A 3 -13.16 -33.52 6.98
N GLN A 4 -12.44 -34.33 6.19
CA GLN A 4 -12.00 -35.67 6.60
C GLN A 4 -10.79 -35.66 7.55
N ASN A 5 -10.09 -34.54 7.64
CA ASN A 5 -8.92 -34.35 8.51
C ASN A 5 -9.25 -33.28 9.55
N SER A 6 -8.97 -33.57 10.82
CA SER A 6 -9.05 -32.57 11.89
C SER A 6 -7.87 -31.59 11.80
N ALA A 7 -8.04 -30.38 12.33
CA ALA A 7 -6.96 -29.38 12.41
C ALA A 7 -5.70 -29.96 13.07
N ASN A 8 -5.85 -30.60 14.24
CA ASN A 8 -4.75 -31.27 14.94
C ASN A 8 -4.02 -32.32 14.08
N SER A 9 -4.73 -33.02 13.19
CA SER A 9 -4.12 -34.00 12.29
C SER A 9 -3.33 -33.36 11.16
N ILE A 10 -3.69 -32.14 10.76
CA ILE A 10 -2.98 -31.33 9.77
C ILE A 10 -1.71 -30.77 10.41
N ASP A 11 -1.82 -30.17 11.60
CA ASP A 11 -0.68 -29.62 12.33
C ASP A 11 0.39 -30.68 12.63
N ALA A 12 -0.05 -31.87 13.08
CA ALA A 12 0.85 -33.00 13.30
C ALA A 12 1.55 -33.48 12.02
N ARG A 13 0.93 -33.31 10.84
CA ARG A 13 1.58 -33.64 9.56
C ARG A 13 2.59 -32.58 9.15
N LEU A 14 2.28 -31.30 9.36
CA LEU A 14 3.19 -30.18 9.10
C LEU A 14 4.45 -30.30 9.97
N GLU A 15 4.30 -30.54 11.27
CA GLU A 15 5.44 -30.70 12.17
C GLU A 15 6.33 -31.89 11.80
N ARG A 16 5.74 -33.02 11.37
CA ARG A 16 6.53 -34.15 10.85
C ARG A 16 7.29 -33.79 9.56
N ALA A 17 6.67 -33.06 8.65
CA ALA A 17 7.33 -32.62 7.42
C ALA A 17 8.53 -31.72 7.73
N PHE A 18 8.36 -30.70 8.58
CA PHE A 18 9.47 -29.82 8.96
C PHE A 18 10.54 -30.53 9.78
N THR A 19 10.18 -31.49 10.63
CA THR A 19 11.15 -32.32 11.34
C THR A 19 12.01 -33.13 10.36
N TYR A 20 11.40 -33.69 9.32
CA TYR A 20 12.13 -34.38 8.26
C TYR A 20 13.06 -33.43 7.50
N GLU A 21 12.58 -32.24 7.11
CA GLU A 21 13.40 -31.25 6.42
C GLU A 21 14.60 -30.78 7.27
N VAL A 22 14.40 -30.53 8.57
CA VAL A 22 15.50 -30.18 9.49
C VAL A 22 16.53 -31.32 9.58
N ALA A 23 16.08 -32.57 9.68
CA ALA A 23 16.97 -33.73 9.75
C ALA A 23 17.74 -33.99 8.44
N ASN A 24 17.18 -33.59 7.30
CA ASN A 24 17.77 -33.75 5.97
C ASN A 24 18.25 -32.42 5.38
N PHE A 25 18.46 -31.41 6.22
CA PHE A 25 18.81 -30.08 5.78
C PHE A 25 20.13 -30.12 5.01
N ASN A 26 20.06 -29.76 3.74
CA ASN A 26 21.21 -29.64 2.87
C ASN A 26 21.07 -28.39 1.99
N PRO A 27 21.88 -27.34 2.23
CA PRO A 27 21.78 -26.10 1.48
C PRO A 27 22.19 -26.24 0.01
N VAL A 28 22.99 -27.27 -0.34
CA VAL A 28 23.37 -27.59 -1.74
C VAL A 28 22.61 -28.82 -2.19
N ALA A 29 21.55 -28.62 -2.98
CA ALA A 29 20.64 -29.69 -3.37
C ALA A 29 21.38 -30.84 -4.08
N ASN A 30 21.24 -32.06 -3.55
CA ASN A 30 21.88 -33.26 -4.09
C ASN A 30 20.99 -34.05 -5.06
N ASN A 31 19.85 -33.48 -5.47
CA ASN A 31 18.94 -34.15 -6.40
C ASN A 31 19.58 -34.22 -7.80
N PRO A 32 19.82 -35.42 -8.35
CA PRO A 32 20.56 -35.56 -9.62
C PRO A 32 19.77 -35.07 -10.84
N ASN A 33 18.45 -34.96 -10.72
CA ASN A 33 17.57 -34.64 -11.85
C ASN A 33 17.05 -33.20 -11.80
N PHE A 34 16.67 -32.72 -10.61
CA PHE A 34 15.93 -31.48 -10.43
C PHE A 34 16.42 -30.64 -9.23
N PRO A 35 17.71 -30.31 -9.13
CA PRO A 35 18.25 -29.57 -8.00
C PRO A 35 17.67 -28.16 -7.90
N LEU A 36 17.38 -27.50 -9.02
CA LEU A 36 16.91 -26.10 -9.00
C LEU A 36 15.40 -25.97 -8.76
N TYR A 37 14.64 -26.99 -9.16
CA TYR A 37 13.23 -27.08 -8.78
C TYR A 37 13.06 -27.25 -7.27
N PHE A 38 14.00 -27.92 -6.60
CA PHE A 38 14.00 -28.05 -5.14
C PHE A 38 14.07 -26.67 -4.46
N TYR A 39 14.97 -25.78 -4.87
CA TYR A 39 15.03 -24.42 -4.28
C TYR A 39 13.73 -23.66 -4.46
N TYR A 40 13.16 -23.69 -5.68
CA TYR A 40 11.83 -23.13 -5.91
C TYR A 40 10.78 -23.74 -4.96
N ALA A 41 10.74 -25.06 -4.80
CA ALA A 41 9.81 -25.74 -3.91
C ALA A 41 10.04 -25.39 -2.42
N VAL A 42 11.29 -25.21 -2.01
CA VAL A 42 11.66 -24.75 -0.65
C VAL A 42 11.13 -23.35 -0.40
N GLU A 43 11.33 -22.40 -1.33
CA GLU A 43 10.78 -21.05 -1.20
C GLU A 43 9.26 -21.09 -1.06
N ARG A 44 8.57 -21.91 -1.88
CA ARG A 44 7.12 -22.11 -1.78
C ARG A 44 6.71 -22.65 -0.42
N ALA A 45 7.37 -23.71 0.05
CA ALA A 45 7.00 -24.40 1.29
C ALA A 45 7.26 -23.51 2.52
N PHE A 46 8.43 -22.87 2.59
CA PHE A 46 8.79 -22.03 3.71
C PHE A 46 8.02 -20.71 3.71
N ALA A 47 7.77 -20.09 2.56
CA ALA A 47 6.95 -18.88 2.48
C ALA A 47 5.47 -19.12 2.86
N LEU A 48 4.96 -20.35 2.70
CA LEU A 48 3.63 -20.76 3.19
C LEU A 48 3.63 -21.13 4.67
N SER A 49 4.79 -21.14 5.32
CA SER A 49 4.96 -21.57 6.70
C SER A 49 5.42 -20.43 7.60
N ASP A 50 5.18 -20.60 8.89
CA ASP A 50 5.56 -19.66 9.95
C ASP A 50 7.06 -19.76 10.33
N LYS A 51 7.85 -20.60 9.63
CA LYS A 51 9.22 -20.95 10.02
C LYS A 51 10.21 -19.99 9.37
N GLN A 52 10.86 -19.17 10.18
CA GLN A 52 11.98 -18.31 9.74
C GLN A 52 13.33 -19.04 9.74
N GLN A 53 13.41 -20.18 10.42
CA GLN A 53 14.66 -20.90 10.58
C GLN A 53 14.54 -22.38 10.21
N ILE A 54 15.64 -22.93 9.71
CA ILE A 54 15.87 -24.36 9.53
C ILE A 54 17.24 -24.71 10.12
N ALA A 55 17.30 -25.79 10.90
CA ALA A 55 18.54 -26.23 11.55
C ALA A 55 19.31 -25.10 12.29
N GLY A 56 18.58 -24.15 12.90
CA GLY A 56 19.14 -23.01 13.65
C GLY A 56 19.70 -21.87 12.80
N ARG A 57 19.44 -21.84 11.49
CA ARG A 57 19.87 -20.79 10.55
C ARG A 57 18.66 -20.16 9.86
N ASP A 58 18.80 -18.93 9.38
CA ASP A 58 17.81 -18.37 8.45
C ASP A 58 17.74 -19.26 7.21
N TRP A 59 16.54 -19.78 6.91
CA TRP A 59 16.42 -20.77 5.84
C TRP A 59 16.70 -20.16 4.47
N TYR A 60 16.33 -18.89 4.27
CA TYR A 60 16.46 -18.24 2.98
C TYR A 60 17.91 -17.90 2.70
N GLU A 61 18.63 -17.40 3.69
CA GLU A 61 20.07 -17.17 3.55
C GLU A 61 20.80 -18.50 3.35
N ALA A 62 20.50 -19.52 4.16
CA ALA A 62 21.23 -20.77 4.10
C ALA A 62 21.03 -21.54 2.78
N TYR A 63 19.80 -21.61 2.25
CA TYR A 63 19.55 -22.19 0.94
C TYR A 63 19.99 -21.25 -0.19
N GLY A 64 19.91 -19.93 -0.02
CA GLY A 64 20.36 -18.93 -1.00
C GLY A 64 21.88 -18.97 -1.22
N ASP A 65 22.66 -19.13 -0.15
CA ASP A 65 24.12 -19.33 -0.23
C ASP A 65 24.48 -20.62 -0.96
N GLY A 66 23.75 -21.70 -0.64
CA GLY A 66 23.92 -22.98 -1.32
C GLY A 66 23.57 -22.91 -2.81
N LEU A 67 22.47 -22.23 -3.17
CA LEU A 67 22.09 -21.97 -4.56
C LEU A 67 23.13 -21.11 -5.28
N ALA A 68 23.66 -20.06 -4.63
CA ALA A 68 24.68 -19.19 -5.22
C ALA A 68 25.96 -19.96 -5.58
N SER A 69 26.34 -20.96 -4.77
CA SER A 69 27.48 -21.84 -5.07
C SER A 69 27.33 -22.65 -6.37
N MET A 70 26.10 -22.79 -6.88
CA MET A 70 25.77 -23.51 -8.10
C MET A 70 25.70 -22.60 -9.35
N GLN A 71 25.96 -21.29 -9.19
CA GLN A 71 25.95 -20.34 -10.30
C GLN A 71 27.19 -20.52 -11.17
N GLY A 72 27.00 -20.59 -12.48
CA GLY A 72 28.10 -20.58 -13.44
C GLY A 72 28.74 -19.20 -13.59
N GLU A 73 29.94 -19.15 -14.18
CA GLU A 73 30.65 -17.88 -14.44
C GLU A 73 29.88 -16.91 -15.34
N ASP A 74 29.01 -17.43 -16.22
CA ASP A 74 28.11 -16.65 -17.07
C ASP A 74 26.86 -16.14 -16.33
N GLY A 75 26.79 -16.37 -15.01
CA GLY A 75 25.66 -16.02 -14.15
C GLY A 75 24.47 -16.97 -14.27
N SER A 76 24.53 -18.00 -15.11
CA SER A 76 23.44 -18.96 -15.32
C SER A 76 23.45 -20.08 -14.29
N TRP A 77 22.29 -20.71 -14.07
CA TRP A 77 22.21 -21.96 -13.32
C TRP A 77 21.75 -23.08 -14.24
N ASN A 78 22.52 -24.17 -14.30
CA ASN A 78 22.18 -25.32 -15.12
C ASN A 78 21.38 -26.35 -14.33
N SER A 79 20.16 -26.66 -14.78
CA SER A 79 19.41 -27.81 -14.29
C SER A 79 19.72 -29.03 -15.17
N PRO A 80 20.23 -30.16 -14.63
CA PRO A 80 20.68 -31.31 -15.44
C PRO A 80 19.67 -31.81 -16.48
N ARG A 81 18.37 -31.82 -16.15
CA ARG A 81 17.32 -32.33 -17.06
C ARG A 81 16.70 -31.27 -17.97
N ASN A 82 16.76 -30.00 -17.58
CA ASN A 82 15.98 -28.92 -18.21
C ASN A 82 16.85 -27.81 -18.83
N GLY A 83 18.17 -27.88 -18.65
CA GLY A 83 19.14 -26.92 -19.16
C GLY A 83 19.21 -25.60 -18.38
N LYS A 84 20.01 -24.68 -18.91
CA LYS A 84 20.34 -23.39 -18.29
C LYS A 84 19.16 -22.42 -18.19
N VAL A 85 18.29 -22.35 -19.20
CA VAL A 85 17.17 -21.39 -19.21
C VAL A 85 16.20 -21.68 -18.07
N VAL A 86 15.75 -22.93 -17.97
CA VAL A 86 14.84 -23.37 -16.91
C VAL A 86 15.51 -23.30 -15.54
N GLY A 87 16.79 -23.67 -15.48
CA GLY A 87 17.55 -23.61 -14.24
C GLY A 87 17.69 -22.20 -13.68
N THR A 88 18.12 -21.25 -14.51
CA THR A 88 18.19 -19.84 -14.15
C THR A 88 16.82 -19.29 -13.76
N ALA A 89 15.75 -19.64 -14.48
CA ALA A 89 14.39 -19.19 -14.14
C ALA A 89 13.97 -19.63 -12.72
N PHE A 90 14.23 -20.89 -12.33
CA PHE A 90 13.94 -21.34 -10.97
C PHE A 90 14.80 -20.66 -9.91
N ALA A 91 16.07 -20.40 -10.20
CA ALA A 91 16.94 -19.65 -9.29
C ALA A 91 16.45 -18.21 -9.09
N LEU A 92 16.01 -17.54 -10.15
CA LEU A 92 15.41 -16.21 -10.05
C LEU A 92 14.11 -16.23 -9.26
N LEU A 93 13.23 -17.22 -9.48
CA LEU A 93 11.97 -17.35 -8.73
C LEU A 93 12.21 -17.49 -7.22
N TYR A 94 13.27 -18.20 -6.84
CA TYR A 94 13.72 -18.29 -5.46
C TYR A 94 14.15 -16.90 -4.93
N TYR A 95 15.08 -16.22 -5.61
CA TYR A 95 15.63 -14.95 -5.13
C TYR A 95 14.64 -13.79 -5.15
N MET A 96 13.65 -13.82 -6.03
CA MET A 96 12.60 -12.80 -6.08
C MET A 96 11.61 -12.88 -4.91
N ARG A 97 11.64 -13.96 -4.10
CA ARG A 97 10.67 -14.18 -2.99
C ARG A 97 9.20 -14.00 -3.42
N SER A 98 8.91 -14.36 -4.67
CA SER A 98 7.63 -14.06 -5.33
C SER A 98 6.44 -14.67 -4.59
N THR A 99 6.64 -15.74 -3.81
CA THR A 99 5.56 -16.38 -3.07
C THR A 99 5.12 -15.57 -1.87
N GLY A 100 6.04 -14.95 -1.14
CA GLY A 100 5.69 -14.02 -0.07
C GLY A 100 4.88 -12.84 -0.59
N GLU A 101 5.24 -12.31 -1.77
CA GLU A 101 4.49 -11.24 -2.42
C GLU A 101 3.10 -11.69 -2.91
N ILE A 102 3.00 -12.88 -3.50
CA ILE A 102 1.72 -13.42 -3.98
C ILE A 102 0.82 -13.78 -2.80
N ILE A 103 1.34 -14.43 -1.76
CA ILE A 103 0.57 -14.78 -0.55
C ILE A 103 0.12 -13.53 0.16
N SER A 104 0.99 -12.53 0.31
CA SER A 104 0.58 -11.26 0.91
C SER A 104 -0.53 -10.61 0.08
N LYS A 105 -0.48 -10.62 -1.26
CA LYS A 105 -1.58 -10.13 -2.10
C LYS A 105 -2.85 -11.00 -2.03
N LEU A 106 -2.72 -12.33 -1.98
CA LEU A 106 -3.84 -13.28 -2.01
C LEU A 106 -4.56 -13.39 -0.65
N LEU A 107 -3.81 -13.37 0.46
CA LEU A 107 -4.36 -13.33 1.81
C LEU A 107 -4.91 -11.95 2.16
N LYS A 108 -4.35 -10.86 1.61
CA LYS A 108 -4.98 -9.53 1.68
C LYS A 108 -6.26 -9.43 0.85
N GLY A 109 -6.32 -10.11 -0.31
CA GLY A 109 -7.48 -10.11 -1.20
C GLY A 109 -8.63 -11.06 -0.82
N GLY A 110 -8.45 -11.90 0.21
CA GLY A 110 -9.43 -12.92 0.61
C GLY A 110 -10.00 -12.67 2.01
N ARG A 111 -11.21 -12.10 2.07
CA ARG A 111 -12.06 -12.10 3.28
C ARG A 111 -12.28 -13.54 3.79
N LEU A 112 -11.38 -14.05 4.63
CA LEU A 112 -11.68 -15.18 5.51
C LEU A 112 -12.47 -14.65 6.70
N LYS A 113 -13.80 -14.68 6.57
CA LYS A 113 -14.74 -14.66 7.71
C LYS A 113 -14.45 -15.87 8.59
N GLY A 114 -13.56 -15.68 9.55
CA GLY A 114 -13.17 -16.71 10.52
C GLY A 114 -11.80 -16.37 11.03
N GLY A 115 -11.75 -15.53 12.07
CA GLY A 115 -10.53 -14.99 12.67
C GLY A 115 -9.59 -16.05 13.24
N HIS A 116 -8.88 -16.72 12.34
CA HIS A 116 -7.71 -17.53 12.64
C HIS A 116 -6.65 -17.17 11.59
N ASP A 117 -5.69 -16.35 12.01
CA ASP A 117 -4.46 -16.17 11.27
C ASP A 117 -3.56 -17.39 11.55
N LEU A 118 -2.93 -17.90 10.49
CA LEU A 118 -1.99 -19.04 10.55
C LEU A 118 -0.60 -18.61 11.04
N PHE A 119 -0.37 -17.31 11.18
CA PHE A 119 0.90 -16.75 11.59
C PHE A 119 0.74 -16.17 13.00
N GLY A 120 1.32 -16.84 13.99
CA GLY A 120 1.16 -16.59 15.44
C GLY A 120 1.71 -15.25 15.96
N LYS A 121 1.67 -14.18 15.17
CA LYS A 121 1.95 -12.82 15.61
C LYS A 121 0.67 -12.21 16.18
N LYS A 122 0.83 -11.52 17.31
CA LYS A 122 -0.24 -10.79 17.98
C LYS A 122 -1.00 -9.96 16.96
N LYS A 123 -2.33 -10.15 16.94
CA LYS A 123 -3.34 -9.33 16.26
C LYS A 123 -2.77 -8.00 15.76
N ASP A 124 -2.52 -7.91 14.45
CA ASP A 124 -2.94 -6.70 13.78
C ASP A 124 -4.46 -6.75 13.88
N GLU A 125 -4.99 -5.96 14.80
CA GLU A 125 -6.42 -5.81 15.00
C GLU A 125 -7.03 -5.57 13.62
N VAL A 126 -7.97 -6.44 13.22
CA VAL A 126 -8.69 -6.32 11.95
C VAL A 126 -9.07 -4.85 11.84
N PRO A 127 -8.61 -4.11 10.80
CA PRO A 127 -9.04 -2.74 10.61
C PRO A 127 -10.55 -2.74 10.72
N SER A 128 -11.07 -2.08 11.74
CA SER A 128 -12.51 -2.05 11.99
C SER A 128 -13.19 -1.57 10.71
N ASP A 129 -14.43 -2.02 10.47
CA ASP A 129 -15.15 -1.68 9.22
C ASP A 129 -14.99 -0.18 9.00
N ILE A 130 -14.26 0.21 7.94
CA ILE A 130 -13.88 1.60 7.70
C ILE A 130 -15.10 2.51 7.69
N GLY A 131 -16.25 1.95 7.32
CA GLY A 131 -17.51 2.63 7.42
C GLY A 131 -18.01 2.87 8.83
N GLN A 132 -17.84 1.92 9.73
CA GLN A 132 -18.13 2.10 11.14
C GLN A 132 -17.16 3.09 11.78
N LEU A 133 -15.86 3.00 11.47
CA LEU A 133 -14.88 3.98 11.95
C LEU A 133 -15.23 5.40 11.51
N MET A 134 -15.43 5.64 10.22
CA MET A 134 -15.77 6.98 9.73
C MET A 134 -17.12 7.47 10.26
N ASN A 135 -18.11 6.58 10.42
CA ASN A 135 -19.40 6.95 11.00
C ASN A 135 -19.27 7.31 12.49
N ASP A 136 -18.47 6.54 13.24
CA ASP A 136 -18.22 6.81 14.65
C ASP A 136 -17.55 8.17 14.85
N ILE A 137 -16.60 8.54 13.97
CA ILE A 137 -15.98 9.88 14.02
C ILE A 137 -16.97 10.97 13.69
N THR A 138 -17.74 10.80 12.62
CA THR A 138 -18.61 11.87 12.12
C THR A 138 -19.88 12.06 12.93
N GLN A 139 -20.39 11.02 13.59
CA GLN A 139 -21.65 11.07 14.34
C GLN A 139 -21.48 11.05 15.86
N LYS A 140 -20.46 10.36 16.40
CA LYS A 140 -20.34 10.18 17.86
C LYS A 140 -19.36 11.16 18.50
N ILE A 141 -18.42 11.70 17.73
CA ILE A 141 -17.38 12.60 18.25
C ILE A 141 -17.72 14.04 17.84
N PRO A 142 -17.97 14.95 18.82
CA PRO A 142 -18.13 16.38 18.54
C PRO A 142 -16.90 16.96 17.84
N TRP A 143 -17.13 17.91 16.92
CA TRP A 143 -16.07 18.51 16.12
C TRP A 143 -14.99 19.17 16.99
N GLU A 144 -15.41 19.76 18.10
CA GLU A 144 -14.58 20.49 19.06
C GLU A 144 -13.63 19.58 19.85
N THR A 145 -13.87 18.26 19.86
CA THR A 145 -13.09 17.27 20.63
C THR A 145 -12.42 16.23 19.72
N LEU A 146 -12.33 16.52 18.42
CA LEU A 146 -11.73 15.63 17.42
C LEU A 146 -10.20 15.52 17.57
N ASP A 147 -9.55 16.56 18.06
CA ASP A 147 -8.11 16.56 18.36
C ASP A 147 -7.78 15.83 19.68
N GLU A 148 -8.77 15.62 20.55
CA GLU A 148 -8.64 14.84 21.78
C GLU A 148 -8.67 13.32 21.54
N GLN A 149 -8.87 12.88 20.29
CA GLN A 149 -8.81 11.46 19.95
C GLN A 149 -7.40 10.92 20.17
N GLY A 150 -7.32 9.76 20.83
CA GLY A 150 -6.04 9.13 21.12
C GLY A 150 -5.27 8.77 19.84
N VAL A 151 -3.94 8.87 19.89
CA VAL A 151 -3.03 8.55 18.77
C VAL A 151 -3.29 7.15 18.18
N GLU A 152 -3.70 6.19 19.01
CA GLU A 152 -4.04 4.83 18.55
C GLU A 152 -5.21 4.81 17.57
N PHE A 153 -6.26 5.59 17.87
CA PHE A 153 -7.45 5.69 17.02
C PHE A 153 -7.12 6.33 15.66
N THR A 154 -6.35 7.42 15.67
CA THR A 154 -5.87 8.07 14.46
C THR A 154 -5.06 7.10 13.59
N ASN A 155 -4.16 6.34 14.20
CA ASN A 155 -3.36 5.34 13.50
C ASN A 155 -4.23 4.21 12.92
N GLU A 156 -5.22 3.74 13.66
CA GLU A 156 -6.17 2.72 13.18
C GLU A 156 -6.95 3.21 11.96
N LEU A 157 -7.47 4.44 12.00
CA LEU A 157 -8.17 5.05 10.87
C LEU A 157 -7.27 5.16 9.64
N ILE A 158 -6.06 5.70 9.79
CA ILE A 158 -5.10 5.86 8.69
C ILE A 158 -4.75 4.50 8.08
N ARG A 159 -4.40 3.51 8.92
CA ARG A 159 -4.11 2.13 8.46
C ARG A 159 -5.31 1.52 7.73
N SER A 160 -6.53 1.77 8.22
CA SER A 160 -7.75 1.27 7.59
C SER A 160 -7.93 1.87 6.19
N ILE A 161 -7.66 3.16 6.02
CA ILE A 161 -7.75 3.85 4.72
C ILE A 161 -6.66 3.34 3.76
N GLU A 162 -5.41 3.28 4.21
CA GLU A 162 -4.27 2.85 3.38
C GLU A 162 -4.36 1.37 2.96
N SER A 163 -5.11 0.55 3.70
CA SER A 163 -5.34 -0.85 3.38
C SER A 163 -6.54 -1.10 2.46
N VAL A 164 -7.23 -0.05 2.00
CA VAL A 164 -8.33 -0.19 1.04
C VAL A 164 -7.79 -0.55 -0.35
N ASP A 165 -8.01 -1.80 -0.76
CA ASP A 165 -7.68 -2.27 -2.11
C ASP A 165 -8.80 -2.03 -3.13
N ASP A 166 -10.07 -2.01 -2.70
CA ASP A 166 -11.24 -1.81 -3.56
C ASP A 166 -11.81 -0.39 -3.39
N PRO A 167 -11.67 0.50 -4.40
CA PRO A 167 -12.21 1.86 -4.33
C PRO A 167 -13.73 1.93 -4.16
N SER A 168 -14.47 0.84 -4.42
CA SER A 168 -15.92 0.81 -4.29
C SER A 168 -16.40 1.06 -2.85
N VAL A 169 -15.54 0.86 -1.85
CA VAL A 169 -15.87 1.10 -0.43
C VAL A 169 -16.18 2.57 -0.12
N TRP A 170 -15.71 3.49 -0.97
CA TRP A 170 -15.91 4.93 -0.84
C TRP A 170 -17.23 5.41 -1.44
N VAL A 171 -17.90 4.57 -2.23
CA VAL A 171 -19.16 4.93 -2.89
C VAL A 171 -20.23 5.22 -1.82
N GLY A 172 -20.84 6.40 -1.91
CA GLY A 172 -21.87 6.85 -0.95
C GLY A 172 -21.33 7.51 0.32
N ARG A 173 -20.01 7.62 0.50
CA ARG A 173 -19.37 8.18 1.71
C ARG A 173 -18.87 9.62 1.58
N LYS A 174 -19.49 10.38 0.68
CA LYS A 174 -19.03 11.71 0.26
C LYS A 174 -18.98 12.70 1.42
N GLU A 175 -19.97 12.67 2.29
CA GLU A 175 -20.07 13.59 3.42
C GLU A 175 -19.07 13.26 4.53
N GLU A 176 -18.80 11.98 4.79
CA GLU A 176 -17.74 11.60 5.73
C GLU A 176 -16.37 12.06 5.22
N LEU A 177 -16.05 11.84 3.94
CA LEU A 177 -14.80 12.29 3.32
C LEU A 177 -14.66 13.82 3.38
N ARG A 178 -15.73 14.57 3.09
CA ARG A 178 -15.73 16.04 3.19
C ARG A 178 -15.49 16.52 4.62
N THR A 179 -16.10 15.86 5.59
CA THR A 179 -15.99 16.22 7.01
C THR A 179 -14.59 15.94 7.53
N LEU A 180 -14.10 14.71 7.35
CA LEU A 180 -12.79 14.28 7.86
C LEU A 180 -11.62 14.94 7.12
N SER A 181 -11.80 15.41 5.88
CA SER A 181 -10.78 16.20 5.18
C SER A 181 -10.42 17.52 5.86
N GLN A 182 -11.24 17.96 6.83
CA GLN A 182 -11.04 19.18 7.60
C GLN A 182 -10.52 18.91 9.02
N HIS A 183 -10.18 17.65 9.33
CA HIS A 183 -9.76 17.23 10.66
C HIS A 183 -8.52 18.02 11.16
N PRO A 184 -8.41 18.34 12.46
CA PRO A 184 -7.24 19.05 13.01
C PRO A 184 -5.90 18.34 12.74
N ASP A 185 -5.89 17.01 12.81
CA ASP A 185 -4.72 16.17 12.48
C ASP A 185 -4.42 16.15 10.98
N ALA A 186 -3.19 16.55 10.61
CA ALA A 186 -2.72 16.60 9.22
C ALA A 186 -2.63 15.22 8.56
N SER A 187 -2.38 14.17 9.33
CA SER A 187 -2.27 12.78 8.87
C SER A 187 -3.63 12.23 8.46
N ILE A 188 -4.69 12.58 9.21
CA ILE A 188 -6.07 12.24 8.84
C ILE A 188 -6.47 12.96 7.56
N ARG A 189 -6.18 14.26 7.44
CA ARG A 189 -6.46 15.02 6.21
C ARG A 189 -5.75 14.42 5.00
N ALA A 190 -4.49 14.01 5.15
CA ALA A 190 -3.72 13.37 4.09
C ALA A 190 -4.36 12.04 3.65
N ALA A 191 -4.73 11.18 4.62
CA ALA A 191 -5.42 9.93 4.34
C ALA A 191 -6.78 10.15 3.65
N MET A 192 -7.53 11.17 4.05
CA MET A 192 -8.78 11.55 3.36
C MET A 192 -8.56 11.99 1.92
N PHE A 193 -7.49 12.72 1.62
CA PHE A 193 -7.19 13.09 0.23
C PHE A 193 -6.87 11.88 -0.64
N ILE A 194 -6.15 10.89 -0.10
CA ILE A 194 -5.91 9.61 -0.77
C ILE A 194 -7.25 8.92 -1.09
N ALA A 195 -8.11 8.76 -0.07
CA ALA A 195 -9.44 8.14 -0.23
C ALA A 195 -10.33 8.90 -1.23
N ILE A 196 -10.30 10.24 -1.21
CA ILE A 196 -11.01 11.07 -2.18
C ILE A 196 -10.48 10.80 -3.60
N GLY A 197 -9.17 10.66 -3.78
CA GLY A 197 -8.54 10.30 -5.04
C GLY A 197 -9.03 8.97 -5.62
N ASP A 198 -9.39 8.03 -4.75
CA ASP A 198 -9.88 6.70 -5.11
C ASP A 198 -11.34 6.69 -5.55
N THR A 199 -12.15 7.61 -5.03
CA THR A 199 -13.60 7.64 -5.29
C THR A 199 -13.95 7.81 -6.78
N GLY A 200 -13.12 8.52 -7.54
CA GLY A 200 -13.48 8.96 -8.89
C GLY A 200 -14.55 10.07 -8.93
N ASP A 201 -15.01 10.59 -7.79
CA ASP A 201 -16.10 11.57 -7.73
C ASP A 201 -15.58 13.00 -7.94
N PHE A 202 -15.92 13.58 -9.10
CA PHE A 202 -15.52 14.95 -9.48
C PHE A 202 -16.06 16.02 -8.53
N ALA A 203 -17.17 15.75 -7.82
CA ALA A 203 -17.75 16.72 -6.89
C ALA A 203 -16.93 16.89 -5.59
N LEU A 204 -15.89 16.06 -5.40
CA LEU A 204 -14.91 16.21 -4.31
C LEU A 204 -13.66 16.99 -4.72
N ILE A 205 -13.50 17.37 -5.99
CA ILE A 205 -12.36 18.19 -6.45
C ILE A 205 -12.23 19.51 -5.66
N PRO A 206 -13.31 20.26 -5.33
CA PRO A 206 -13.19 21.47 -4.51
C PRO A 206 -12.54 21.21 -3.14
N VAL A 207 -12.74 20.02 -2.55
CA VAL A 207 -12.10 19.62 -1.29
C VAL A 207 -10.59 19.48 -1.48
N LEU A 208 -10.16 18.83 -2.57
CA LEU A 208 -8.74 18.69 -2.89
C LEU A 208 -8.09 20.04 -3.24
N LEU A 209 -8.80 20.94 -3.95
CA LEU A 209 -8.32 22.28 -4.22
C LEU A 209 -8.07 23.08 -2.93
N LYS A 210 -8.95 22.95 -1.93
CA LYS A 210 -8.71 23.50 -0.58
C LYS A 210 -7.50 22.81 0.07
N GLY A 211 -7.35 21.50 -0.10
CA GLY A 211 -6.21 20.71 0.38
C GLY A 211 -4.85 21.15 -0.16
N LEU A 212 -4.78 21.68 -1.38
CA LEU A 212 -3.53 22.27 -1.92
C LEU A 212 -3.03 23.46 -1.09
N ARG A 213 -3.88 24.06 -0.25
CA ARG A 213 -3.54 25.17 0.65
C ARG A 213 -3.28 24.72 2.09
N ASP A 214 -3.18 23.41 2.33
CA ASP A 214 -2.95 22.89 3.68
C ASP A 214 -1.66 23.45 4.31
N VAL A 215 -1.71 23.73 5.61
CA VAL A 215 -0.57 24.22 6.39
C VAL A 215 0.59 23.22 6.38
N ASN A 216 0.29 21.92 6.37
CA ASN A 216 1.26 20.85 6.22
C ASN A 216 1.54 20.62 4.72
N VAL A 217 2.82 20.66 4.33
CA VAL A 217 3.24 20.55 2.93
C VAL A 217 3.02 19.13 2.38
N ASP A 218 3.23 18.10 3.19
CA ASP A 218 3.04 16.70 2.78
C ASP A 218 1.55 16.41 2.56
N THR A 219 0.70 16.91 3.44
CA THR A 219 -0.77 16.84 3.28
C THR A 219 -1.21 17.56 1.99
N ALA A 220 -0.65 18.73 1.67
CA ALA A 220 -0.93 19.41 0.40
C ALA A 220 -0.42 18.64 -0.83
N ALA A 221 0.70 17.91 -0.71
CA ALA A 221 1.21 17.04 -1.76
C ALA A 221 0.26 15.85 -2.02
N GLU A 222 -0.35 15.28 -0.97
CA GLU A 222 -1.38 14.24 -1.14
C GLU A 222 -2.62 14.76 -1.88
N ALA A 223 -3.05 15.99 -1.59
CA ALA A 223 -4.13 16.62 -2.36
C ALA A 223 -3.77 16.73 -3.86
N GLN A 224 -2.54 17.10 -4.19
CA GLN A 224 -2.06 17.12 -5.58
C GLN A 224 -2.05 15.70 -6.20
N ARG A 225 -1.57 14.68 -5.49
CA ARG A 225 -1.57 13.29 -5.98
C ARG A 225 -2.99 12.79 -6.24
N ALA A 226 -3.92 13.09 -5.36
CA ALA A 226 -5.33 12.76 -5.51
C ALA A 226 -5.93 13.45 -6.77
N LEU A 227 -5.59 14.72 -7.01
CA LEU A 227 -5.98 15.43 -8.23
C LEU A 227 -5.40 14.79 -9.50
N CYS A 228 -4.12 14.39 -9.48
CA CYS A 228 -3.50 13.64 -10.57
C CYS A 228 -4.27 12.34 -10.86
N LYS A 229 -4.68 11.62 -9.81
CA LYS A 229 -5.44 10.36 -9.93
C LYS A 229 -6.84 10.59 -10.52
N LEU A 230 -7.63 11.49 -9.94
CA LEU A 230 -9.00 11.80 -10.41
C LEU A 230 -9.03 12.34 -11.84
N SER A 231 -8.10 13.23 -12.17
CA SER A 231 -7.99 13.83 -13.50
C SER A 231 -7.40 12.89 -14.56
N ARG A 232 -6.90 11.71 -14.14
CA ARG A 232 -6.13 10.78 -14.98
C ARG A 232 -4.91 11.43 -15.64
N ARG A 233 -4.25 12.34 -14.91
CA ARG A 233 -3.02 13.04 -15.33
C ARG A 233 -1.88 12.68 -14.37
N PRO A 234 -1.14 11.59 -14.60
CA PRO A 234 -0.12 11.10 -13.66
C PRO A 234 0.98 12.14 -13.39
N ASN A 235 1.32 12.96 -14.39
CA ASN A 235 2.33 14.02 -14.27
C ASN A 235 1.73 15.41 -13.96
N GLY A 236 0.43 15.49 -13.67
CA GLY A 236 -0.29 16.75 -13.49
C GLY A 236 -0.04 17.74 -14.63
N PHE A 237 0.53 18.89 -14.28
CA PHE A 237 0.94 19.96 -15.21
C PHE A 237 2.47 20.12 -15.29
N GLY A 238 3.23 19.06 -15.03
CA GLY A 238 4.70 19.12 -14.95
C GLY A 238 5.19 19.88 -13.71
N LEU A 239 4.35 19.99 -12.69
CA LEU A 239 4.68 20.60 -11.40
C LEU A 239 5.38 19.59 -10.50
N ALA A 240 6.28 20.07 -9.65
CA ALA A 240 6.93 19.24 -8.62
C ALA A 240 5.89 18.55 -7.72
N ALA A 241 6.19 17.33 -7.27
CA ALA A 241 5.26 16.53 -6.45
C ALA A 241 5.04 17.12 -5.05
N ASN A 242 6.04 17.84 -4.53
CA ASN A 242 5.95 18.59 -3.28
C ASN A 242 6.78 19.89 -3.40
N ALA A 243 6.65 20.79 -2.43
CA ALA A 243 7.31 22.09 -2.46
C ALA A 243 8.85 22.06 -2.41
N PHE A 244 9.43 20.97 -1.90
CA PHE A 244 10.86 20.84 -1.62
C PHE A 244 11.54 19.79 -2.50
N ASP A 245 10.88 19.33 -3.56
CA ASP A 245 11.38 18.29 -4.45
C ASP A 245 12.72 18.71 -5.07
N GLY A 246 13.75 17.87 -4.89
CA GLY A 246 15.12 18.17 -5.32
C GLY A 246 15.87 19.25 -4.51
N MET A 247 15.36 19.69 -3.36
CA MET A 247 15.98 20.71 -2.51
C MET A 247 16.60 20.11 -1.23
N ASP A 248 17.71 20.67 -0.76
CA ASP A 248 18.25 20.34 0.57
C ASP A 248 17.62 21.21 1.66
N ILE A 249 16.50 20.72 2.20
CA ILE A 249 15.73 21.39 3.25
C ILE A 249 16.51 21.65 4.55
N ARG A 250 17.66 20.99 4.77
CA ARG A 250 18.46 21.13 6.01
C ARG A 250 19.23 22.45 6.03
N THR A 251 19.46 23.02 4.85
CA THR A 251 20.20 24.29 4.68
C THR A 251 19.28 25.51 4.69
N MET A 252 17.97 25.30 4.60
CA MET A 252 16.98 26.37 4.51
C MET A 252 16.50 26.83 5.87
N THR A 253 16.34 28.14 6.02
CA THR A 253 15.66 28.77 7.16
C THR A 253 14.16 28.48 7.11
N ASP A 254 13.48 28.60 8.25
CA ASP A 254 12.02 28.37 8.32
C ASP A 254 11.22 29.36 7.46
N GLN A 255 11.70 30.60 7.33
CA GLN A 255 11.10 31.61 6.46
C GLN A 255 11.25 31.25 4.98
N GLU A 256 12.40 30.72 4.57
CA GLU A 256 12.62 30.24 3.20
C GLU A 256 11.77 29.01 2.90
N LYS A 257 11.64 28.07 3.84
CA LYS A 257 10.75 26.91 3.71
C LYS A 257 9.29 27.36 3.52
N LEU A 258 8.82 28.29 4.35
CA LEU A 258 7.46 28.82 4.27
C LEU A 258 7.21 29.53 2.92
N THR A 259 8.15 30.36 2.49
CA THR A 259 8.05 31.09 1.22
C THR A 259 8.01 30.13 0.04
N THR A 260 8.91 29.14 0.03
CA THR A 260 8.99 28.11 -1.02
C THR A 260 7.70 27.28 -1.08
N ALA A 261 7.21 26.84 0.09
CA ALA A 261 5.94 26.14 0.21
C ALA A 261 4.78 26.95 -0.36
N ASN A 262 4.66 28.24 0.00
CA ASN A 262 3.57 29.08 -0.47
C ASN A 262 3.62 29.34 -1.98
N ILE A 263 4.81 29.56 -2.56
CA ILE A 263 4.97 29.70 -4.01
C ILE A 263 4.51 28.44 -4.74
N TRP A 264 4.91 27.27 -4.24
CA TRP A 264 4.46 25.99 -4.80
C TRP A 264 2.94 25.83 -4.68
N ARG A 265 2.36 26.08 -3.49
CA ARG A 265 0.90 26.02 -3.26
C ARG A 265 0.13 26.95 -4.20
N ASP A 266 0.59 28.18 -4.39
CA ASP A 266 -0.04 29.15 -5.30
C ASP A 266 -0.06 28.67 -6.75
N ARG A 267 1.09 28.20 -7.25
CA ARG A 267 1.22 27.70 -8.62
C ARG A 267 0.38 26.45 -8.84
N THR A 268 0.45 25.50 -7.92
CA THR A 268 -0.30 24.25 -7.98
C THR A 268 -1.80 24.51 -7.90
N PHE A 269 -2.25 25.35 -6.96
CA PHE A 269 -3.66 25.73 -6.85
C PHE A 269 -4.17 26.40 -8.13
N LYS A 270 -3.41 27.34 -8.70
CA LYS A 270 -3.80 28.03 -9.93
C LYS A 270 -3.98 27.06 -11.10
N ALA A 271 -3.00 26.18 -11.34
CA ALA A 271 -3.07 25.23 -12.45
C ALA A 271 -4.26 24.26 -12.32
N TRP A 272 -4.48 23.73 -11.11
CA TRP A 272 -5.57 22.79 -10.87
C TRP A 272 -6.94 23.46 -10.85
N SER A 273 -7.05 24.71 -10.36
CA SER A 273 -8.33 25.44 -10.39
C SER A 273 -8.73 25.82 -11.81
N GLU A 274 -7.80 26.35 -12.61
CA GLU A 274 -8.03 26.64 -14.04
C GLU A 274 -8.50 25.39 -14.80
N TRP A 275 -7.84 24.25 -14.57
CA TRP A 275 -8.28 22.98 -15.13
C TRP A 275 -9.67 22.58 -14.66
N TYR A 276 -9.93 22.60 -13.35
CA TYR A 276 -11.23 22.20 -12.81
C TYR A 276 -12.35 23.05 -13.40
N TYR A 277 -12.20 24.38 -13.45
CA TYR A 277 -13.21 25.26 -14.04
C TYR A 277 -13.44 25.00 -15.53
N SER A 278 -12.42 24.53 -16.26
CA SER A 278 -12.58 24.13 -17.67
C SER A 278 -13.36 22.83 -17.88
N VAL A 279 -13.34 21.90 -16.91
CA VAL A 279 -13.94 20.56 -17.03
C VAL A 279 -15.08 20.29 -16.05
N ARG A 280 -15.40 21.22 -15.14
CA ARG A 280 -16.40 20.99 -14.09
C ARG A 280 -17.77 20.65 -14.69
N PRO A 281 -18.51 19.69 -14.09
CA PRO A 281 -19.85 19.33 -14.50
C PRO A 281 -20.75 20.56 -14.63
N TYR A 282 -21.68 20.53 -15.59
CA TYR A 282 -22.61 21.65 -15.81
C TYR A 282 -23.44 21.98 -14.57
N GLU A 283 -23.80 20.96 -13.79
CA GLU A 283 -24.52 21.07 -12.51
C GLU A 283 -23.74 21.86 -11.44
N ASP A 284 -22.42 21.94 -11.56
CA ASP A 284 -21.51 22.66 -10.66
C ASP A 284 -21.09 24.04 -11.24
N ARG A 285 -21.64 24.46 -12.39
CA ARG A 285 -21.38 25.78 -12.97
C ARG A 285 -22.37 26.78 -12.38
N ASP A 286 -21.89 27.62 -11.47
CA ASP A 286 -22.64 28.80 -11.05
C ASP A 286 -22.88 29.68 -12.29
N GLY A 287 -24.11 29.67 -12.82
CA GLY A 287 -24.48 30.30 -14.10
C GLY A 287 -24.24 31.82 -14.20
N LEU A 288 -23.69 32.44 -13.16
CA LEU A 288 -23.32 33.86 -13.09
C LEU A 288 -21.93 34.15 -13.68
N GLU A 289 -20.98 33.22 -13.61
CA GLU A 289 -19.61 33.45 -14.13
C GLU A 289 -19.57 33.37 -15.66
N ASP A 290 -20.37 32.47 -16.27
CA ASP A 290 -20.47 32.32 -17.72
C ASP A 290 -21.23 33.49 -18.40
N LEU A 291 -22.07 34.23 -17.65
CA LEU A 291 -22.71 35.46 -18.14
C LEU A 291 -21.75 36.66 -18.17
N LEU A 292 -20.70 36.65 -17.35
CA LEU A 292 -19.70 37.72 -17.28
C LEU A 292 -18.44 37.42 -18.13
N GLY A 293 -18.15 36.15 -18.42
CA GLY A 293 -17.09 35.72 -19.34
C GLY A 293 -17.38 35.96 -20.83
N GLY A 294 -18.58 36.48 -21.16
CA GLY A 294 -19.00 36.84 -22.51
C GLY A 294 -18.71 38.29 -22.93
N VAL A 295 -17.83 39.02 -22.22
CA VAL A 295 -17.39 40.36 -22.65
C VAL A 295 -15.86 40.43 -22.70
N LYS A 296 -15.36 40.07 -23.89
CA LYS A 296 -14.06 40.39 -24.51
C LYS A 296 -12.76 39.90 -23.86
#